data_AF-A0A401U3R2-F1
#
_entry.id   AF-A0A401U3R2-F1
#
_cell.length_a   1.000
_cell.length_b   1.000
_cell.length_c   1.000
_cell.angle_alpha   90.00
_cell.angle_beta   90.00
_cell.angle_gamma   90.00
#
_symmetry.space_group_name_H-M   'P 1'
#
loop_
_entity.id
_entity.type
_entity.pdbx_description
1 polymer ?
#
loop_
_entity_poly.entity_id
_entity_poly.type
_entity_poly.pdbx_seq_one_letter_code
_entity_poly.pdbx_strand_id
1 'polypeptide(L)' 'AMIDALNSGHIRHAGLDVYNIEPLPKDHPLTKIPNVTLSAHSAFRTPEASENLIHAAWQHCRRIVKG' A
#
# COMPACT_ATOMS: atom_id res chain seq x y z
N ALA A 1 -14.74 12.17 0.26
CA ALA A 1 -13.68 13.19 0.10
C ALA A 1 -12.75 12.89 -1.08
N MET A 2 -11.78 11.95 -0.97
CA MET A 2 -10.84 11.68 -2.08
C MET A 2 -11.54 11.18 -3.34
N ILE A 3 -12.45 10.20 -3.21
CA ILE A 3 -13.24 9.67 -4.33
C ILE A 3 -14.01 10.78 -5.04
N ASP A 4 -14.66 11.67 -4.28
CA ASP A 4 -15.42 12.79 -4.85
C ASP A 4 -14.53 13.78 -5.59
N ALA A 5 -13.33 14.06 -5.06
CA ALA A 5 -12.34 14.93 -5.69
C ALA A 5 -11.75 14.34 -6.97
N LEU A 6 -11.61 13.01 -7.05
CA LEU A 6 -11.19 12.30 -8.27
C LEU A 6 -12.31 12.34 -9.33
N ASN A 7 -13.55 12.10 -8.92
CA ASN A 7 -14.71 12.13 -9.81
C ASN A 7 -15.02 13.54 -10.33
N SER A 8 -14.84 14.58 -9.51
CA SER A 8 -15.05 15.97 -9.92
C SER A 8 -13.92 16.55 -10.77
N GLY A 9 -12.80 15.83 -10.90
CA GLY A 9 -11.59 16.30 -11.58
C GLY A 9 -10.77 17.32 -10.79
N HIS A 10 -11.15 17.62 -9.53
CA HIS A 10 -10.33 18.45 -8.65
C HIS A 10 -8.95 17.82 -8.40
N ILE A 11 -8.91 16.49 -8.24
CA ILE A 11 -7.67 15.71 -8.29
C ILE A 11 -7.57 15.09 -9.69
N ARG A 12 -6.46 15.39 -10.37
CA ARG A 12 -6.22 14.87 -11.72
C ARG A 12 -6.08 13.35 -11.74
N HIS A 13 -5.32 12.77 -10.81
CA HIS A 13 -5.06 11.33 -10.73
C HIS A 13 -4.58 10.90 -9.34
N ALA A 14 -4.81 9.64 -8.96
CA ALA A 14 -4.21 9.04 -7.77
C ALA A 14 -3.56 7.68 -8.07
N GLY A 15 -2.33 7.48 -7.59
CA GLY A 15 -1.69 6.16 -7.50
C GLY A 15 -1.80 5.65 -6.07
N LEU A 16 -2.45 4.51 -5.86
CA LEU A 16 -2.75 3.97 -4.53
C LEU A 16 -2.16 2.56 -4.39
N ASP A 17 -1.37 2.35 -3.34
CA ASP A 17 -0.81 1.02 -3.00
C ASP A 17 -1.49 0.35 -1.81
N VAL A 18 -2.13 1.14 -0.95
CA VAL A 18 -2.74 0.68 0.31
C VAL A 18 -4.21 1.07 0.40
N TYR A 19 -4.98 0.28 1.15
CA TYR A 19 -6.42 0.45 1.28
C TYR A 19 -6.88 0.21 2.72
N ASN A 20 -8.07 0.71 3.07
CA ASN A 20 -8.65 0.45 4.39
C ASN A 20 -9.00 -1.02 4.63
N ILE A 21 -9.41 -1.73 3.57
CA ILE A 21 -9.69 -3.16 3.58
C ILE A 21 -8.81 -3.81 2.52
N GLU A 22 -8.02 -4.78 2.94
CA GLU A 22 -7.12 -5.52 2.08
C GLU A 22 -7.38 -7.04 2.17
N PRO A 23 -7.50 -7.76 1.03
CA PRO A 23 -7.40 -7.26 -0.35
C PRO A 23 -8.53 -6.31 -0.75
N LEU A 24 -8.27 -5.42 -1.72
CA LEU A 24 -9.29 -4.50 -2.20
C LEU A 24 -10.49 -5.28 -2.78
N PRO A 25 -11.73 -5.06 -2.30
CA PRO A 25 -12.90 -5.74 -2.84
C PRO A 25 -13.08 -5.46 -4.33
N LYS A 26 -13.42 -6.49 -5.12
CA LYS A 26 -13.57 -6.39 -6.58
C LYS A 26 -14.48 -5.25 -7.03
N ASP A 27 -15.59 -5.04 -6.31
CA ASP A 27 -16.61 -4.04 -6.65
C ASP A 27 -16.40 -2.66 -6.00
N HIS A 28 -15.28 -2.46 -5.31
CA HIS A 28 -14.97 -1.21 -4.62
C HIS A 28 -14.92 -0.01 -5.60
N PRO A 29 -15.43 1.18 -5.26
CA PRO A 29 -15.50 2.32 -6.18
C PRO A 29 -14.17 2.66 -6.87
N LEU A 30 -13.05 2.56 -6.14
CA LEU A 30 -11.71 2.83 -6.67
C LEU A 30 -11.32 1.95 -7.87
N THR A 31 -11.92 0.75 -8.05
CA THR A 31 -11.65 -0.13 -9.21
C THR A 31 -12.32 0.36 -10.50
N LYS A 32 -13.17 1.38 -10.41
CA LYS A 32 -14.01 1.88 -11.52
C LYS A 32 -13.66 3.31 -11.93
N ILE A 33 -12.85 4.02 -11.14
CA ILE A 33 -12.50 5.42 -11.40
C ILE A 33 -11.33 5.45 -12.41
N PRO A 34 -11.50 6.09 -13.58
CA PRO A 34 -10.52 6.01 -14.68
C PRO A 34 -9.19 6.72 -14.38
N ASN A 35 -9.22 7.73 -13.51
CA ASN A 35 -8.03 8.47 -13.06
C ASN A 35 -7.46 7.92 -11.74
N VAL A 36 -7.52 6.61 -11.56
CA VAL A 36 -6.90 5.90 -10.44
C VAL A 36 -6.05 4.75 -10.97
N THR A 37 -4.83 4.65 -10.45
CA THR A 37 -3.95 3.49 -10.64
C THR A 37 -3.80 2.76 -9.31
N LEU A 38 -4.06 1.46 -9.33
CA LEU A 38 -4.06 0.60 -8.15
C LEU A 38 -2.86 -0.33 -8.18
N SER A 39 -2.13 -0.44 -7.07
CA SER A 39 -1.16 -1.51 -6.82
C SER A 39 -1.56 -2.30 -5.57
N ALA A 40 -1.07 -3.54 -5.47
CA ALA A 40 -1.52 -4.50 -4.47
C ALA A 40 -0.57 -4.54 -3.27
N HIS A 41 -0.49 -3.46 -2.49
CA HIS A 41 0.38 -3.32 -1.31
C HIS A 41 1.81 -3.83 -1.57
N SER A 42 2.40 -3.32 -2.64
CA SER A 42 3.61 -3.82 -3.27
C SER A 42 4.70 -2.79 -3.44
N ALA A 43 4.46 -1.53 -3.05
CA ALA A 43 5.44 -0.46 -3.23
C ALA A 43 6.78 -0.76 -2.51
N PHE A 44 6.74 -1.57 -1.46
CA PHE A 44 7.93 -1.98 -0.71
C PHE A 44 8.70 -3.18 -1.32
N ARG A 45 8.17 -3.87 -2.34
CA ARG A 45 8.68 -5.19 -2.79
C ARG A 45 9.93 -5.11 -3.67
N THR A 46 11.01 -4.51 -3.17
CA THR A 46 12.35 -4.64 -3.75
C THR A 46 13.16 -5.70 -3.00
N PRO A 47 14.21 -6.30 -3.62
CA PRO A 47 15.13 -7.20 -2.93
C PRO A 47 15.78 -6.55 -1.69
N GLU A 48 16.24 -5.30 -1.81
CA GLU A 48 16.94 -4.57 -0.76
C GLU A 48 16.01 -4.25 0.42
N ALA A 49 14.76 -3.84 0.14
CA ALA A 49 13.76 -3.60 1.17
C ALA A 49 13.41 -4.90 1.92
N SER A 50 13.34 -6.03 1.20
CA SER A 50 13.10 -7.34 1.80
C SER A 50 14.25 -7.76 2.72
N GLU A 51 15.50 -7.56 2.29
CA GLU A 51 16.69 -7.82 3.11
C GLU A 51 16.68 -6.96 4.38
N ASN A 52 16.40 -5.67 4.25
CA ASN A 52 16.32 -4.74 5.38
C ASN A 52 15.24 -5.14 6.40
N LEU A 53 14.04 -5.52 5.92
CA LEU A 53 12.93 -5.95 6.77
C LEU A 53 13.27 -7.23 7.55
N ILE A 54 13.83 -8.23 6.86
CA ILE A 54 14.24 -9.50 7.49
C ILE A 54 15.35 -9.26 8.49
N HIS A 55 16.35 -8.44 8.14
CA HIS A 55 17.44 -8.09 9.04
C HIS A 55 16.90 -7.40 10.31
N ALA A 56 16.03 -6.41 10.17
CA ALA A 56 15.45 -5.70 11.30
C ALA A 56 14.64 -6.66 12.20
N ALA A 57 13.80 -7.53 11.62
CA ALA A 57 13.05 -8.53 12.36
C ALA A 57 13.97 -9.47 13.15
N TRP A 58 15.04 -9.98 12.52
CA TRP A 58 16.05 -10.80 13.18
C TRP A 58 16.71 -10.07 14.36
N GLN A 59 17.10 -8.81 14.18
CA GLN A 59 17.70 -8.01 15.25
C GLN A 59 16.74 -7.77 16.43
N HIS A 60 15.44 -7.61 16.18
CA HIS A 60 14.44 -7.54 17.24
C HIS A 60 14.37 -8.84 18.03
N CYS A 61 14.24 -9.99 17.35
CA CYS A 61 14.21 -11.30 18.00
C CYS A 61 15.47 -11.54 18.85
N ARG A 62 16.66 -11.23 18.30
CA ARG A 62 17.94 -11.36 19.01
C ARG A 62 18.01 -10.51 20.27
N ARG A 63 17.45 -9.29 20.25
CA ARG A 63 17.39 -8.42 21.43
C ARG A 63 16.46 -9.00 22.50
N ILE A 64 15.26 -9.40 22.12
CA ILE A 64 14.26 -9.99 23.03
C ILE A 64 14.83 -11.22 23.75
N VAL A 65 15.55 -12.09 23.02
CA VAL A 65 16.16 -13.30 23.61
C VAL A 65 17.29 -12.99 24.59
N LYS A 66 17.98 -11.85 24.44
CA LYS A 66 19.11 -11.46 25.29
C LYS A 66 18.69 -10.71 26.57
N GLY A 67 17.45 -10.26 26.67
CA GLY A 67 16.96 -9.37 27.74
C GLY A 67 17.19 -7.92 27.40
#